data_AF-A0A166FNL9-F1
#
_entry.id   AF-A0A166FNL9-F1
#
_cell.length_a   1.000
_cell.length_b   1.000
_cell.length_c   1.000
_cell.angle_alpha   90.00
_cell.angle_beta   90.00
_cell.angle_gamma   90.00
#
_symmetry.space_group_name_H-M   'P 1'
#
loop_
_entity.id
_entity.type
_entity.pdbx_description
1 polymer ?
#
loop_
_entity_poly.entity_id
_entity_poly.type
_entity_poly.pdbx_seq_one_letter_code
_entity_poly.pdbx_strand_id
1 'polypeptide(L)' 'MALQDNGQPIRKLLLPKSFFVKVGAEAEMGLRKVVEVEVYYDDWPMPFTGDRCADLRDY' A
#
# COMPACT_ATOMS: atom_id res chain seq x y z
N MET A 1 18.86 -25.55 11.53
CA MET A 1 17.52 -25.24 10.98
C MET A 1 17.45 -23.73 10.84
N ALA A 2 17.51 -23.22 9.60
CA ALA A 2 17.48 -21.79 9.34
C ALA A 2 16.04 -21.30 9.43
N LEU A 3 15.80 -20.13 10.05
CA LEU A 3 14.50 -19.45 10.12
C LEU A 3 13.89 -19.11 8.74
N GLN A 4 14.59 -19.43 7.65
CA GLN A 4 14.21 -19.12 6.27
C GLN A 4 13.18 -20.10 5.69
N ASP A 5 13.05 -21.32 6.23
CA ASP A 5 12.23 -22.37 5.61
C ASP A 5 10.74 -22.31 6.01
N ASN A 6 10.38 -21.50 7.01
CA ASN A 6 9.00 -21.38 7.52
C ASN A 6 8.32 -20.05 7.16
N GLY A 7 8.99 -19.17 6.41
CA GLY A 7 8.39 -17.92 5.96
C GLY A 7 7.45 -18.18 4.78
N GLN A 8 6.15 -18.19 5.01
CA GLN A 8 5.20 -18.11 3.89
C GLN A 8 5.45 -16.77 3.17
N PRO A 9 5.75 -16.77 1.86
CA PRO A 9 5.93 -15.53 1.12
C PRO A 9 4.69 -14.67 1.30
N ILE A 10 4.85 -13.39 1.67
CA ILE A 10 3.74 -12.44 1.74
C ILE A 10 3.20 -12.31 0.32
N ARG A 11 2.11 -13.02 0.04
CA ARG A 11 1.48 -13.06 -1.27
C ARG A 11 0.47 -11.94 -1.46
N LYS A 12 0.08 -11.20 -0.42
CA LYS A 12 -0.93 -10.14 -0.51
C LYS A 12 -0.32 -8.80 -0.17
N LEU A 13 -0.37 -7.87 -1.11
CA LEU A 13 -0.07 -6.46 -0.88
C LEU A 13 -1.36 -5.65 -0.88
N LEU A 14 -1.58 -4.92 0.21
CA LEU A 14 -2.63 -3.91 0.30
C LEU A 14 -2.03 -2.58 -0.14
N LEU A 15 -2.47 -2.05 -1.28
CA LEU A 15 -1.91 -0.83 -1.85
C LEU A 15 -3.01 0.22 -2.08
N PRO A 16 -2.75 1.51 -1.79
CA PRO A 16 -3.68 2.58 -2.10
C PRO A 16 -3.92 2.68 -3.61
N LYS A 17 -5.13 3.06 -4.04
CA LYS A 17 -5.42 3.24 -5.48
C LYS A 17 -4.49 4.24 -6.16
N SER A 18 -4.04 5.27 -5.44
CA SER A 18 -3.10 6.29 -5.93
C SER A 18 -1.73 5.71 -6.30
N PHE A 19 -1.35 4.58 -5.71
CA PHE A 19 -0.11 3.88 -6.05
C PHE A 19 -0.11 3.45 -7.52
N PHE A 20 -1.20 2.82 -7.99
CA PHE A 20 -1.30 2.35 -9.38
C PHE A 20 -1.25 3.48 -10.41
N VAL A 21 -1.81 4.65 -10.05
CA VAL A 21 -1.76 5.84 -10.90
C VAL A 21 -0.32 6.34 -11.08
N LYS A 22 0.51 6.25 -10.03
CA LYS A 22 1.89 6.75 -10.03
C LYS A 22 2.88 5.80 -10.73
N VAL A 23 2.71 4.49 -10.55
CA VAL A 23 3.67 3.49 -11.04
C VAL A 23 3.34 3.04 -12.47
N GLY A 24 2.09 3.21 -12.91
CA GLY A 24 1.65 2.91 -14.27
C GLY A 24 1.32 1.42 -14.50
N ALA A 25 0.56 1.16 -15.57
CA ALA A 25 -0.08 -0.14 -15.81
C ALA A 25 0.91 -1.31 -16.02
N GLU A 26 2.07 -1.06 -16.62
CA GLU A 26 3.05 -2.11 -16.91
C GLU A 26 3.71 -2.66 -15.63
N ALA A 27 4.10 -1.76 -14.72
CA ALA A 27 4.66 -2.13 -13.44
C ALA A 27 3.63 -2.78 -12.51
N GLU A 28 2.37 -2.33 -12.57
CA GLU A 28 1.26 -2.99 -11.87
C GLU A 28 1.07 -4.44 -12.37
N MET A 29 1.06 -4.66 -13.68
CA MET A 29 0.97 -6.01 -14.24
C MET A 29 2.16 -6.88 -13.83
N GLY A 30 3.37 -6.32 -13.78
CA GLY A 30 4.56 -7.01 -13.30
C GLY A 30 4.42 -7.46 -11.84
N LEU A 31 3.91 -6.57 -10.99
CA LEU A 31 3.69 -6.84 -9.57
C LEU A 31 2.63 -7.94 -9.35
N ARG A 32 1.49 -7.86 -10.06
CA ARG A 32 0.38 -8.84 -9.96
C ARG A 32 0.76 -10.26 -10.37
N LYS A 33 1.86 -10.45 -11.12
CA LYS A 33 2.38 -11.79 -11.46
C LYS A 33 3.06 -12.48 -10.28
N VAL A 34 3.51 -11.71 -9.29
CA VAL A 34 4.31 -12.20 -8.15
C VAL A 34 3.47 -12.22 -6.87
N VAL A 35 2.57 -11.24 -6.71
CA VAL A 35 1.73 -11.08 -5.52
C VAL A 35 0.30 -10.75 -5.89
N GLU A 36 -0.64 -11.23 -5.10
CA GLU A 36 -2.01 -10.74 -5.06
C GLU A 36 -2.01 -9.30 -4.54
N VAL A 37 -2.76 -8.44 -5.20
CA VAL A 37 -2.84 -7.02 -4.88
C VAL A 37 -4.28 -6.67 -4.58
N GLU A 38 -4.51 -6.20 -3.36
CA GLU A 38 -5.81 -5.77 -2.86
C GLU A 38 -5.79 -4.25 -2.63
N VAL A 39 -6.97 -3.63 -2.70
CA VAL A 39 -7.10 -2.20 -2.44
C VAL A 39 -7.00 -1.96 -0.93
N TYR A 40 -6.02 -1.17 -0.53
CA TYR A 40 -5.93 -0.64 0.82
C TYR A 40 -7.04 0.40 1.04
N TYR A 41 -7.81 0.23 2.11
CA TYR A 41 -8.73 1.22 2.64
C TYR A 41 -8.19 1.69 3.99
N ASP A 42 -7.99 3.00 4.13
CA ASP A 42 -7.70 3.61 5.43
C ASP A 42 -9.04 3.98 6.07
N ASP A 43 -9.62 3.03 6.80
CA ASP A 43 -10.81 3.25 7.63
C ASP A 43 -10.45 3.73 9.03
N TRP A 44 -9.16 3.99 9.30
CA TRP A 44 -8.71 4.50 10.57
C TRP A 44 -9.33 5.88 10.79
N PRO A 45 -10.12 6.08 11.87
CA PRO A 45 -10.66 7.40 12.15
C PRO A 45 -9.47 8.33 12.34
N MET A 46 -9.29 9.32 11.45
CA MET A 46 -8.24 10.32 11.62
C MET A 46 -8.50 11.04 12.95
N PRO A 47 -7.75 10.77 14.03
CA PRO A 47 -8.13 11.26 15.36
C PRO A 47 -7.91 12.77 15.49
N PHE A 48 -7.25 13.37 14.50
CA PHE A 48 -6.71 14.73 14.52
C PHE A 48 -7.15 15.58 13.32
N THR A 49 -8.17 15.15 12.56
CA THR A 49 -8.76 15.98 11.48
C THR A 49 -9.55 17.18 12.01
N GLY A 50 -9.76 17.27 13.33
CA GLY A 50 -10.18 18.50 14.01
C GLY A 50 -8.98 19.38 14.37
N ASP A 51 -8.87 20.51 13.68
CA ASP A 51 -8.19 21.76 14.07
C ASP A 51 -6.66 21.91 14.06
N ARG A 52 -5.84 20.93 13.61
CA ARG A 52 -4.37 21.16 13.52
C ARG A 52 -3.62 20.67 12.27
N CYS A 53 -4.30 20.12 11.27
CA CYS A 53 -3.65 19.70 10.01
C CYS A 53 -4.05 20.58 8.81
N ALA A 54 -4.09 21.91 8.99
CA ALA A 54 -4.31 22.87 7.90
C ALA A 54 -3.02 23.37 7.24
N ASP A 55 -1.85 22.96 7.71
CA ASP A 55 -0.56 23.33 7.11
C ASP A 55 0.21 22.08 6.75
N LEU A 56 0.31 21.79 5.45
CA LEU A 56 1.39 21.08 4.75
C LEU A 56 0.87 20.59 3.37
N ARG A 57 0.33 21.52 2.59
CA ARG A 57 0.29 21.41 1.13
C ARG A 57 0.77 22.73 0.54
N ASP A 58 2.07 22.95 0.65
CA ASP A 58 2.84 23.66 -0.35
C ASP A 58 4.25 23.06 -0.36
N TYR A 59 4.75 22.84 -1.57
CA TYR A 59 5.99 22.18 -2.03
C TYR A 59 5.91 20.67 -2.34
#